data_AF-A0A920VCK0-F1
#
_entry.id   AF-A0A920VCK0-F1
#
_cell.length_a   1.000
_cell.length_b   1.000
_cell.length_c   1.000
_cell.angle_alpha   90.00
_cell.angle_beta   90.00
_cell.angle_gamma   90.00
#
_symmetry.space_group_name_H-M   'P 1'
#
loop_
_entity.id
_entity.type
_entity.pdbx_description
1 polymer ?
#
loop_
_entity_poly.entity_id
_entity_poly.type
_entity_poly.pdbx_seq_one_letter_code
_entity_poly.pdbx_strand_id
1 'polypeptide(L)' 'MLPVSIARLWLKKKDTGLFTPGNDSVIIAGVATQALETIEDLPGVRCYAPLGGGSGVCGAFIVAKGIDPSIEV' A
#
# COMPACT_ATOMS: atom_id res chain seq x y z
N MET A 1 16.52 0.79 -9.99
CA MET A 1 15.11 1.10 -10.32
C MET A 1 15.04 1.37 -11.82
N LEU A 2 14.39 0.51 -12.62
CA LEU A 2 14.07 0.88 -14.01
C LEU A 2 13.32 2.21 -13.96
N PRO A 3 13.78 3.28 -14.64
CA PRO A 3 13.12 4.56 -14.55
C PRO A 3 11.70 4.38 -15.06
N VAL A 4 10.71 4.67 -14.21
CA VAL A 4 9.27 4.48 -14.47
C VAL A 4 8.85 5.11 -15.82
N SER A 5 9.59 6.09 -16.31
CA SER A 5 9.47 6.67 -17.64
C SER A 5 9.62 5.65 -18.78
N ILE A 6 10.55 4.70 -18.71
CA ILE A 6 10.72 3.64 -19.72
C ILE A 6 9.51 2.70 -19.74
N ALA A 7 9.05 2.27 -18.56
CA ALA A 7 7.86 1.42 -18.43
C ALA A 7 6.62 2.13 -19.02
N ARG A 8 6.43 3.42 -18.70
CA ARG A 8 5.34 4.23 -19.27
C ARG A 8 5.42 4.35 -20.79
N LEU A 9 6.61 4.58 -21.35
CA LEU A 9 6.81 4.67 -22.79
C LEU A 9 6.53 3.34 -23.50
N TRP A 10 6.93 2.23 -22.89
CA TRP A 10 6.69 0.90 -23.43
C TRP A 10 5.20 0.53 -23.41
N LEU A 11 4.50 0.80 -22.30
CA LEU A 11 3.07 0.52 -22.18
C LEU A 11 2.22 1.36 -23.12
N LYS A 12 2.60 2.63 -23.37
CA LYS A 12 1.97 3.47 -24.40
C LYS A 12 2.03 2.84 -25.80
N LYS A 13 3.11 2.13 -26.13
CA LYS A 13 3.21 1.41 -27.41
C LYS A 13 2.36 0.15 -27.46
N LYS A 14 1.97 -0.39 -26.31
CA LYS A 14 1.21 -1.64 -26.17
C LYS A 14 -0.29 -1.41 -26.01
N ASP A 15 -0.76 -0.17 -25.92
CA ASP A 15 -2.14 0.20 -25.60
C ASP A 15 -2.67 -0.50 -24.35
N THR A 16 -1.87 -0.45 -23.28
CA THR A 16 -2.14 -1.11 -21.99
C THR A 16 -1.97 -0.14 -20.82
N GLY A 17 -2.71 -0.37 -19.73
CA GLY A 17 -2.62 0.41 -18.50
C GLY A 17 -1.35 0.11 -17.69
N LEU A 18 -0.98 1.03 -16.80
CA LEU A 18 0.12 0.87 -15.84
C LEU A 18 -0.45 0.67 -14.43
N PHE A 19 -0.20 -0.49 -13.84
CA PHE A 19 -0.35 -0.70 -12.40
C PHE A 19 0.97 -0.39 -11.71
N THR A 20 0.96 0.49 -10.70
CA THR A 20 2.18 0.85 -9.98
C THR A 20 2.26 0.10 -8.65
N PRO A 21 3.47 -0.30 -8.21
CA PRO A 21 3.62 -1.06 -6.96
C PRO A 21 3.33 -0.27 -5.68
N GLY A 22 3.22 1.07 -5.76
CA GLY A 22 3.18 1.96 -4.59
C GLY A 22 2.15 3.08 -4.61
N ASN A 23 1.78 3.58 -5.79
CA ASN A 23 0.89 4.74 -5.95
C ASN A 23 -0.32 4.36 -6.83
N ASP A 24 -1.05 3.36 -6.36
CA ASP A 24 -2.26 2.85 -6.99
C ASP A 24 -3.26 2.50 -5.89
N SER A 25 -4.46 3.07 -5.94
CA SER A 25 -5.45 2.94 -4.87
C SER A 25 -5.94 1.50 -4.69
N VAL A 26 -5.99 0.71 -5.76
CA VAL A 26 -6.43 -0.69 -5.70
C VAL A 26 -5.34 -1.54 -5.05
N ILE A 27 -4.08 -1.30 -5.38
CA ILE A 27 -2.96 -1.97 -4.72
C ILE A 27 -2.90 -1.60 -3.24
N ILE A 28 -3.06 -0.31 -2.89
CA ILE A 28 -3.09 0.16 -1.51
C ILE A 28 -4.23 -0.51 -0.72
N ALA A 29 -5.44 -0.55 -1.28
CA ALA A 29 -6.58 -1.20 -0.64
C ALA A 29 -6.36 -2.71 -0.45
N GLY A 30 -5.77 -3.38 -1.43
CA GLY A 30 -5.44 -4.81 -1.35
C GLY A 30 -4.42 -5.12 -0.25
N VAL A 31 -3.32 -4.36 -0.16
CA VAL A 31 -2.32 -4.59 0.90
C VAL A 31 -2.80 -4.13 2.29
N ALA A 32 -3.76 -3.21 2.35
CA ALA A 32 -4.32 -2.73 3.61
C ALA A 32 -5.06 -3.84 4.40
N THR A 33 -5.53 -4.90 3.74
CA THR A 33 -6.25 -5.98 4.43
C THR A 33 -5.38 -6.69 5.46
N GLN A 34 -4.06 -6.80 5.23
CA GLN A 34 -3.14 -7.36 6.22
C GLN A 34 -3.14 -6.55 7.54
N ALA A 35 -3.27 -5.22 7.46
CA ALA A 35 -3.37 -4.38 8.65
C ALA A 35 -4.74 -4.52 9.35
N LEU A 36 -5.82 -4.74 8.58
CA LEU A 36 -7.14 -5.02 9.12
C LEU A 36 -7.12 -6.33 9.92
N GLU A 37 -6.63 -7.40 9.31
CA GLU A 37 -6.44 -8.71 9.95
C GLU A 37 -5.59 -8.60 11.21
N THR A 38 -4.52 -7.78 11.18
CA THR A 38 -3.64 -7.59 12.35
C THR A 38 -4.37 -6.92 13.53
N ILE A 39 -5.20 -5.90 13.26
CA ILE A 39 -5.94 -5.21 14.32
C ILE A 39 -7.07 -6.09 14.86
N GLU A 40 -7.73 -6.86 14.00
CA GLU A 40 -8.80 -7.79 14.37
C GLU A 40 -8.29 -8.98 15.20
N ASP A 41 -7.22 -9.63 14.76
CA ASP A 41 -6.71 -10.86 15.38
C ASP A 41 -5.72 -10.60 16.52
N LEU A 42 -4.99 -9.47 16.49
CA LEU A 42 -3.91 -9.15 17.43
C LEU A 42 -4.02 -7.71 17.97
N PRO A 43 -5.10 -7.36 18.70
CA PRO A 43 -5.27 -6.00 19.22
C PRO A 43 -4.14 -5.59 20.17
N GLY A 44 -3.63 -4.36 19.99
CA GLY A 44 -2.58 -3.78 20.84
C GLY A 44 -1.16 -4.26 20.53
N VAL A 45 -0.96 -5.09 19.50
CA VAL A 45 0.38 -5.50 19.05
C VAL A 45 1.13 -4.30 18.47
N ARG A 46 2.45 -4.25 18.71
CA ARG A 46 3.35 -3.31 18.04
C ARG A 46 4.02 -4.01 16.86
N CYS A 47 3.85 -3.46 15.67
CA CYS A 47 4.38 -4.00 14.43
C CYS A 47 5.41 -3.06 13.79
N TYR A 48 6.34 -3.63 13.04
CA TYR A 48 7.23 -2.89 12.16
C TYR A 48 6.80 -3.11 10.71
N ALA A 49 6.46 -2.02 10.01
CA ALA A 49 6.09 -2.09 8.60
C ALA A 49 7.31 -1.72 7.71
N PRO A 50 7.76 -2.62 6.81
CA PRO A 50 8.86 -2.30 5.91
C PRO A 50 8.44 -1.24 4.88
N LEU A 51 9.26 -0.20 4.72
CA LEU A 51 8.99 0.89 3.77
C LEU A 51 9.79 0.70 2.47
N GLY A 52 9.08 0.30 1.41
CA GLY A 52 9.57 0.30 0.03
C GLY A 52 8.91 1.42 -0.80
N GLY A 53 8.08 1.05 -1.76
CA GLY A 53 7.29 1.99 -2.58
C GLY A 53 6.12 2.66 -1.84
N GLY A 54 5.87 2.31 -0.58
CA GLY A 54 4.92 2.98 0.31
C GLY A 54 3.53 2.34 0.43
N SER A 55 3.09 1.50 -0.51
CA SER A 55 1.72 0.95 -0.52
C SER A 55 1.32 0.26 0.78
N GLY A 56 2.17 -0.60 1.33
CA GLY A 56 1.90 -1.31 2.60
C GLY A 56 1.74 -0.37 3.79
N VAL A 57 2.63 0.61 3.94
CA VAL A 57 2.58 1.60 5.03
C VAL A 57 1.36 2.52 4.87
N CYS A 58 1.08 3.01 3.66
CA CYS A 58 -0.12 3.79 3.38
C CYS A 58 -1.40 3.01 3.70
N GLY A 59 -1.47 1.73 3.29
CA GLY A 59 -2.60 0.85 3.60
C GLY A 59 -2.78 0.66 5.11
N ALA A 60 -1.69 0.40 5.83
CA ALA A 60 -1.71 0.27 7.29
C ALA A 60 -2.18 1.56 7.98
N PHE A 61 -1.74 2.73 7.51
CA PHE A 61 -2.12 4.02 8.09
C PHE A 61 -3.59 4.33 7.86
N ILE A 62 -4.10 4.04 6.66
CA ILE A 62 -5.52 4.20 6.31
C ILE A 62 -6.38 3.34 7.24
N VAL A 63 -6.02 2.07 7.42
CA VAL A 63 -6.80 1.17 8.29
C VAL A 63 -6.69 1.59 9.75
N ALA A 64 -5.49 1.84 10.26
CA ALA A 64 -5.29 2.25 11.65
C ALA A 64 -6.12 3.50 11.98
N LYS A 65 -6.02 4.56 11.17
CA LYS A 65 -6.76 5.81 11.40
C LYS A 65 -8.24 5.72 11.05
N GLY A 66 -8.63 4.82 10.15
CA GLY A 66 -10.02 4.55 9.82
C GLY A 66 -10.76 3.80 10.92
N ILE A 67 -10.09 2.91 11.64
CA ILE A 67 -10.65 2.13 12.76
C ILE A 67 -10.60 2.93 14.06
N ASP A 68 -9.42 3.41 14.44
CA ASP A 68 -9.22 4.20 15.65
C ASP A 68 -8.10 5.23 15.43
N PRO A 69 -8.45 6.52 15.31
CA PRO A 69 -7.47 7.60 15.18
C PRO A 69 -6.41 7.66 16.28
N SER A 70 -6.63 7.02 17.43
CA SER A 70 -5.69 6.95 18.54
C SER A 70 -4.51 6.00 18.29
N ILE A 71 -4.64 5.03 17.37
CA ILE A 71 -3.56 4.07 17.04
C ILE A 71 -2.34 4.83 16.50
N GLU A 72 -1.17 4.59 17.08
CA GLU A 72 0.10 5.20 16.68
C GLU A 72 0.60 4.57 15.36
N VAL A 73 1.01 5.42 14.41
CA VAL A 73 1.55 5.04 13.10
C VAL A 73 2.69 5.95 12.67
#